data_AF-A0A7S1JS44-F1
#
_entry.id   AF-A0A7S1JS44-F1
#
_cell.length_a   1.000
_cell.length_b   1.000
_cell.length_c   1.000
_cell.angle_alpha   90.00
_cell.angle_beta   90.00
_cell.angle_gamma   90.00
#
_symmetry.space_group_name_H-M   'P 1'
#
loop_
_entity.id
_entity.type
_entity.pdbx_description
1 polymer ?
#
loop_
_entity_poly.entity_id
_entity_poly.type
_entity_poly.pdbx_seq_one_letter_code
_entity_poly.pdbx_strand_id
1 'polypeptide(L)'
;TLAAYSFAKLGFHFPHVFEFASRHAKEVIRDFTAHQLQMMAVAFQRAGVRDVALFQEMSIQAQRRMAQFNAESIALLLRSFSLFDIKDESLFTRVVVQLPRLILTFRPIDIATTLNAFARLQ
;
A
#
# COMPACT_ATOMS: atom_id res chain seq x y z
N THR A 1 -9.80 3.12 -8.26
CA THR A 1 -9.48 2.08 -7.25
C THR A 1 -9.73 0.66 -7.74
N LEU A 2 -10.82 0.34 -8.46
CA LEU A 2 -10.93 -0.95 -9.18
C LEU A 2 -10.31 -0.92 -10.59
N ALA A 3 -10.52 0.14 -11.37
CA ALA A 3 -10.03 0.21 -12.75
C ALA A 3 -8.49 0.08 -12.85
N ALA A 4 -7.73 0.86 -12.07
CA ALA A 4 -6.26 0.77 -12.03
C ALA A 4 -5.78 -0.64 -11.63
N TYR A 5 -6.43 -1.26 -10.65
CA TYR A 5 -6.11 -2.64 -10.22
C TYR A 5 -6.41 -3.65 -11.33
N SER A 6 -7.55 -3.53 -12.00
CA SER A 6 -7.94 -4.40 -13.11
C SER A 6 -6.99 -4.25 -14.31
N PHE A 7 -6.60 -3.03 -14.68
CA PHE A 7 -5.65 -2.80 -15.77
C PHE A 7 -4.27 -3.39 -15.47
N ALA A 8 -3.73 -3.18 -14.27
CA ALA A 8 -2.49 -3.81 -13.85
C ALA A 8 -2.58 -5.35 -13.86
N LYS A 9 -3.71 -5.91 -13.38
CA LYS A 9 -3.92 -7.35 -13.35
C LYS A 9 -4.03 -7.97 -14.75
N LEU A 10 -4.56 -7.22 -15.72
CA LEU A 10 -4.70 -7.65 -17.12
C LEU A 10 -3.44 -7.39 -17.97
N GLY A 11 -2.35 -6.87 -17.38
CA GLY A 11 -1.10 -6.62 -18.10
C GLY A 11 -1.13 -5.36 -18.98
N PHE A 12 -2.14 -4.50 -18.83
CA PHE A 12 -2.21 -3.22 -19.54
C PHE A 12 -1.36 -2.18 -18.81
N HIS A 13 -0.08 -2.12 -19.18
CA HIS A 13 0.89 -1.15 -18.68
C HIS A 13 0.87 0.11 -19.56
N PHE A 14 -0.16 0.94 -19.38
CA PHE A 14 -0.23 2.25 -20.03
C PHE A 14 0.15 3.34 -19.02
N PRO A 15 1.37 3.92 -19.08
CA PRO A 15 1.83 4.91 -18.11
C PRO A 15 0.86 6.09 -17.93
N HIS A 16 0.25 6.54 -19.04
CA HIS A 16 -0.72 7.64 -19.04
C HIS A 16 -2.00 7.34 -18.24
N VAL A 17 -2.46 6.07 -18.19
CA VAL A 17 -3.64 5.67 -17.40
C VAL A 17 -3.32 5.76 -15.91
N PHE A 18 -2.12 5.34 -15.50
CA PHE A 18 -1.70 5.41 -14.10
C PHE A 18 -1.41 6.84 -13.64
N GLU A 19 -0.92 7.71 -14.53
CA GLU A 19 -0.77 9.13 -14.25
C GLU A 19 -2.14 9.81 -14.01
N PHE A 20 -3.12 9.56 -14.88
CA PHE A 20 -4.48 10.06 -14.67
C PHE A 20 -5.11 9.50 -13.39
N ALA A 21 -4.95 8.19 -13.16
CA ALA A 21 -5.45 7.54 -11.95
C ALA A 21 -4.78 8.10 -10.69
N SER A 22 -3.49 8.43 -10.73
CA SER A 22 -2.78 9.05 -9.61
C SER A 22 -3.32 10.45 -9.30
N ARG A 23 -3.45 11.31 -10.33
CA ARG A 23 -3.99 12.67 -10.15
C ARG A 23 -5.36 12.64 -9.52
N HIS A 24 -6.28 11.86 -10.08
CA HIS A 24 -7.62 11.77 -9.54
C HIS A 24 -7.63 11.10 -8.15
N ALA A 25 -6.81 10.07 -7.93
CA ALA A 25 -6.71 9.44 -6.62
C ALA A 25 -6.32 10.45 -5.54
N LYS A 26 -5.35 11.34 -5.79
CA LYS A 26 -4.93 12.37 -4.82
C LYS A 26 -6.08 13.30 -4.40
N GLU A 27 -7.03 13.57 -5.29
CA GLU A 27 -8.20 14.40 -4.98
C GLU A 27 -9.17 13.73 -4.00
N VAL A 28 -9.37 12.41 -4.14
CA VAL A 28 -10.39 11.64 -3.39
C VAL A 28 -9.79 10.67 -2.36
N ILE A 29 -8.48 10.64 -2.17
CA ILE A 29 -7.79 9.66 -1.31
C ILE A 29 -8.26 9.71 0.15
N ARG A 30 -8.74 10.89 0.58
CA ARG A 30 -9.31 11.10 1.91
C ARG A 30 -10.58 10.28 2.16
N ASP A 31 -11.23 9.78 1.12
CA ASP A 31 -12.45 8.97 1.22
C ASP A 31 -12.15 7.46 1.11
N PHE A 32 -10.90 7.08 0.85
CA PHE A 32 -10.54 5.68 0.66
C PHE A 32 -10.62 4.90 1.98
N THR A 33 -11.06 3.66 1.92
CA THR A 33 -10.92 2.71 3.03
C THR A 33 -9.50 2.15 3.10
N ALA A 34 -9.12 1.53 4.22
CA ALA A 34 -7.84 0.82 4.34
C ALA A 34 -7.61 -0.21 3.21
N HIS A 35 -8.65 -0.97 2.87
CA HIS A 35 -8.58 -1.94 1.76
C HIS A 35 -8.37 -1.25 0.41
N GLN A 36 -9.05 -0.12 0.14
CA GLN A 36 -8.87 0.63 -1.11
C GLN A 36 -7.47 1.24 -1.23
N LEU A 37 -6.88 1.71 -0.13
CA LEU A 37 -5.49 2.18 -0.08
C LEU A 37 -4.52 1.05 -0.44
N GLN A 38 -4.69 -0.13 0.17
CA GLN A 38 -3.89 -1.31 -0.17
C GLN A 38 -4.04 -1.73 -1.63
N MET A 39 -5.27 -1.82 -2.14
CA MET A 39 -5.52 -2.19 -3.53
C MET A 39 -4.84 -1.23 -4.50
N MET A 40 -4.86 0.08 -4.20
CA MET A 40 -4.20 1.09 -5.00
C MET A 40 -2.68 0.89 -4.97
N ALA A 41 -2.08 0.73 -3.79
CA ALA A 41 -0.64 0.51 -3.67
C ALA A 41 -0.18 -0.72 -4.45
N VAL A 42 -0.93 -1.83 -4.40
CA VAL A 42 -0.64 -3.04 -5.17
C VAL A 42 -0.83 -2.82 -6.68
N ALA A 43 -1.84 -2.05 -7.10
CA ALA A 43 -2.05 -1.73 -8.51
C ALA A 43 -0.85 -0.96 -9.09
N PHE A 44 -0.39 0.09 -8.39
CA PHE A 44 0.78 0.87 -8.79
C PHE A 44 2.05 0.03 -8.76
N GLN A 45 2.23 -0.79 -7.73
CA GLN A 45 3.34 -1.75 -7.62
C GLN A 45 3.38 -2.69 -8.83
N ARG A 46 2.25 -3.31 -9.18
CA ARG A 46 2.17 -4.23 -10.32
C ARG A 46 2.39 -3.53 -11.65
N ALA A 47 1.95 -2.28 -11.77
CA ALA A 47 2.18 -1.47 -12.96
C ALA A 47 3.62 -0.97 -13.08
N GLY A 48 4.45 -1.11 -12.03
CA GLY A 48 5.81 -0.56 -12.01
C GLY A 48 5.87 0.97 -11.94
N VAL A 49 4.75 1.63 -11.58
CA VAL A 49 4.65 3.08 -11.55
C VAL A 49 4.95 3.59 -10.14
N ARG A 50 6.11 4.23 -9.99
CA ARG A 50 6.57 4.82 -8.73
C ARG A 50 6.15 6.29 -8.61
N ASP A 51 4.94 6.54 -8.10
CA ASP A 51 4.47 7.89 -7.76
C ASP A 51 4.66 8.17 -6.26
N VAL A 52 5.80 8.74 -5.90
CA VAL A 52 6.16 9.00 -4.49
C VAL A 52 5.15 9.89 -3.78
N ALA A 53 4.63 10.91 -4.46
CA ALA A 53 3.66 11.83 -3.87
C ALA A 53 2.32 11.12 -3.56
N LEU A 54 1.87 10.21 -4.44
CA LEU A 54 0.68 9.40 -4.15
C LEU A 54 0.93 8.47 -2.95
N PHE A 55 2.12 7.86 -2.86
CA PHE A 55 2.46 6.97 -1.76
C PHE A 55 2.56 7.72 -0.41
N GLN A 56 3.06 8.95 -0.39
CA GLN A 56 3.03 9.80 0.79
C GLN A 56 1.60 10.10 1.26
N GLU A 57 0.70 10.46 0.34
CA GLU A 57 -0.71 10.65 0.67
C GLU A 57 -1.38 9.36 1.15
N MET A 58 -1.07 8.22 0.52
CA MET A 58 -1.54 6.90 0.97
C MET A 58 -1.07 6.58 2.39
N SER A 59 0.18 6.90 2.73
CA SER A 59 0.72 6.72 4.08
C SER A 59 -0.07 7.53 5.11
N ILE A 60 -0.28 8.83 4.86
CA ILE A 60 -1.05 9.69 5.76
C ILE A 60 -2.45 9.11 6.00
N GLN A 61 -3.14 8.69 4.94
CA GLN A 61 -4.48 8.12 5.08
C GLN A 61 -4.47 6.73 5.72
N ALA A 62 -3.43 5.92 5.48
CA ALA A 62 -3.28 4.60 6.08
C ALA A 62 -3.05 4.70 7.58
N GLN A 63 -2.21 5.63 8.04
CA GLN A 63 -1.98 5.88 9.46
C GLN A 63 -3.26 6.30 10.19
N ARG A 64 -4.10 7.14 9.57
CA ARG A 64 -5.42 7.53 10.11
C ARG A 64 -6.40 6.37 10.19
N ARG A 65 -6.25 5.37 9.33
CA ARG A 65 -7.14 4.20 9.20
C ARG A 65 -6.53 2.92 9.72
N MET A 66 -5.45 3.01 10.50
CA MET A 66 -4.67 1.85 10.92
C MET A 66 -5.53 0.77 11.60
N ALA A 67 -6.55 1.18 12.36
CA ALA A 67 -7.50 0.28 13.00
C ALA A 67 -8.32 -0.59 12.02
N GLN A 68 -8.54 -0.13 10.79
CA GLN A 68 -9.34 -0.79 9.74
C GLN A 68 -8.55 -1.83 8.94
N PHE A 69 -7.22 -1.83 9.02
CA PHE A 69 -6.40 -2.81 8.31
C PHE A 69 -6.50 -4.18 8.98
N ASN A 70 -6.67 -5.22 8.15
CA ASN A 70 -6.39 -6.60 8.54
C ASN A 70 -4.92 -6.96 8.21
N ALA A 71 -4.48 -8.13 8.67
CA ALA A 71 -3.12 -8.64 8.49
C ALA A 71 -2.64 -8.62 7.03
N GLU A 72 -3.43 -9.19 6.14
CA GLU A 72 -3.10 -9.27 4.72
C GLU A 72 -2.97 -7.88 4.08
N SER A 73 -3.94 -7.00 4.37
CA SER A 73 -3.98 -5.68 3.76
C SER A 73 -2.78 -4.82 4.18
N ILE A 74 -2.39 -4.86 5.46
CA ILE A 74 -1.22 -4.10 5.91
C ILE A 74 0.08 -4.69 5.35
N ALA A 75 0.20 -6.02 5.30
CA ALA A 75 1.38 -6.69 4.74
C ALA A 75 1.58 -6.32 3.26
N LEU A 76 0.50 -6.32 2.47
CA LEU A 76 0.53 -5.95 1.05
C LEU A 76 0.80 -4.46 0.82
N LEU A 77 0.30 -3.59 1.71
CA LEU A 77 0.62 -2.16 1.69
C LEU A 77 2.14 -1.97 1.90
N LEU A 78 2.70 -2.51 2.99
CA LEU A 78 4.13 -2.40 3.31
C LEU A 78 5.03 -3.01 2.23
N ARG A 79 4.64 -4.14 1.65
CA ARG A 79 5.35 -4.74 0.51
C ARG A 79 5.38 -3.79 -0.69
N SER A 80 4.31 -3.05 -0.95
CA SER A 80 4.26 -2.10 -2.07
C SER A 80 5.18 -0.90 -1.85
N PHE A 81 5.26 -0.39 -0.60
CA PHE A 81 6.22 0.67 -0.24
C PHE A 81 7.66 0.20 -0.36
N SER A 82 7.99 -0.96 0.20
CA SER A 82 9.35 -1.51 0.18
C SER A 82 9.84 -1.90 -1.22
N LEU A 83 8.96 -2.36 -2.11
CA LEU A 83 9.31 -2.66 -3.51
C LEU A 83 9.77 -1.42 -4.30
N PHE A 84 9.26 -0.24 -3.93
CA PHE A 84 9.65 1.02 -4.55
C PHE A 84 10.73 1.77 -3.76
N ASP A 85 11.32 1.17 -2.74
CA ASP A 85 12.28 1.81 -1.84
C ASP A 85 11.76 3.16 -1.31
N ILE A 86 10.47 3.18 -0.91
CA ILE A 86 9.84 4.34 -0.28
C ILE A 86 9.95 4.16 1.23
N LYS A 87 10.98 4.77 1.81
CA LYS A 87 11.23 4.79 3.26
C LYS A 87 10.26 5.76 3.94
N ASP A 88 9.16 5.22 4.46
CA ASP A 88 8.21 5.96 5.29
C ASP A 88 8.29 5.46 6.74
N GLU A 89 9.26 5.99 7.49
CA GLU A 89 9.52 5.58 8.87
C GLU A 89 8.28 5.74 9.77
N SER A 90 7.46 6.76 9.50
CA SER A 90 6.24 7.04 10.25
C SER A 90 5.21 5.93 10.08
N LEU A 91 4.95 5.49 8.84
CA LEU A 91 4.06 4.38 8.54
C LEU A 91 4.55 3.07 9.15
N PHE A 92 5.83 2.73 8.95
CA PHE A 92 6.39 1.46 9.43
C PHE A 92 6.40 1.42 10.96
N THR A 93 6.79 2.51 11.63
CA THR A 93 6.70 2.63 13.10
C THR A 93 5.26 2.47 13.58
N ARG A 94 4.30 3.11 12.91
CA ARG A 94 2.88 2.99 13.26
C ARG A 94 2.36 1.56 13.13
N VAL A 95 2.83 0.79 12.14
CA VAL A 95 2.50 -0.63 12.02
C VAL A 95 3.11 -1.44 13.15
N VAL A 96 4.38 -1.21 13.51
CA VAL A 96 5.04 -1.91 14.63
C VAL A 96 4.25 -1.76 15.92
N VAL A 97 3.79 -0.54 16.23
CA VAL A 97 2.95 -0.26 17.42
C VAL A 97 1.63 -1.06 17.39
N GLN A 98 1.11 -1.39 16.21
CA GLN A 98 -0.15 -2.12 16.04
C GLN A 98 0.02 -3.63 15.86
N LEU A 99 1.27 -4.11 15.70
CA LEU A 99 1.55 -5.54 15.52
C LEU A 99 0.96 -6.42 16.62
N PRO A 100 1.04 -6.09 17.93
CA PRO A 100 0.46 -6.96 18.96
C PRO A 100 -1.03 -7.25 18.76
N ARG A 101 -1.79 -6.28 18.22
CA ARG A 101 -3.21 -6.47 17.88
C ARG A 101 -3.40 -7.35 16.65
N LEU A 102 -2.55 -7.16 15.64
CA LEU A 102 -2.74 -7.79 14.33
C LEU A 102 -2.11 -9.18 14.25
N ILE A 103 -1.04 -9.46 14.99
CA ILE A 103 -0.20 -10.65 14.82
C ILE A 103 -0.95 -11.96 15.06
N LEU A 104 -1.98 -11.94 15.90
CA LEU A 104 -2.85 -13.10 16.14
C LEU A 104 -3.73 -13.46 14.92
N THR A 105 -3.91 -12.53 13.99
CA THR A 105 -4.68 -12.71 12.75
C THR A 105 -3.79 -12.97 11.53
N PHE A 106 -2.46 -12.97 11.71
CA PHE A 106 -1.53 -13.18 10.60
C PHE A 106 -1.56 -14.64 10.16
N ARG A 107 -1.68 -14.86 8.86
CA ARG A 107 -1.31 -16.13 8.24
C ARG A 107 0.21 -16.18 8.09
N PRO A 108 0.82 -17.37 7.93
CA PRO A 108 2.26 -17.48 7.73
C PRO A 108 2.82 -16.58 6.61
N ILE A 109 2.07 -16.43 5.51
CA ILE A 109 2.46 -15.57 4.39
C ILE A 109 2.47 -14.07 4.75
N ASP A 110 1.57 -13.63 5.64
CA ASP A 110 1.48 -12.24 6.06
C ASP A 110 2.69 -11.87 6.93
N ILE A 111 3.16 -12.80 7.78
CA ILE A 111 4.39 -12.66 8.58
C ILE A 111 5.60 -12.50 7.66
N ALA A 112 5.81 -13.45 6.76
CA ALA A 112 6.96 -13.45 5.85
C ALA A 112 6.98 -12.19 4.97
N THR A 113 5.81 -11.79 4.45
CA THR A 113 5.67 -10.58 3.62
C THR A 113 6.01 -9.32 4.40
N THR A 114 5.52 -9.21 5.63
CA THR A 114 5.77 -8.05 6.49
C THR A 114 7.26 -7.97 6.83
N LEU A 115 7.87 -9.05 7.34
CA LEU A 115 9.29 -9.09 7.71
C LEU A 115 10.20 -8.78 6.52
N ASN A 116 9.90 -9.31 5.33
CA ASN A 116 10.65 -8.99 4.12
C ASN A 116 10.51 -7.50 3.74
N ALA A 117 9.32 -6.90 3.91
CA ALA A 117 9.15 -5.47 3.67
C ALA A 117 10.01 -4.61 4.62
N PHE A 118 10.13 -4.98 5.89
CA PHE A 118 11.03 -4.32 6.84
C PHE A 118 12.51 -4.53 6.46
N ALA A 119 12.93 -5.76 6.18
CA ALA A 119 14.31 -6.09 5.85
C ALA A 119 14.82 -5.35 4.61
N ARG A 120 13.96 -5.12 3.61
CA ARG A 120 14.32 -4.41 2.38
C ARG A 120 14.56 -2.92 2.55
N LEU A 121 14.03 -2.31 3.60
CA LEU A 121 14.19 -0.88 3.87
C LEU A 121 15.31 -0.58 4.89
N GLN A 122 15.99 -1.63 5.37
CA GLN A 122 17.20 -1.50 6.20
C GLN A 122 18.34 -0.79 5.45
#